data_AF-A0A9W8JY78-F1
#
_entry.id   AF-A0A9W8JY78-F1
#
_cell.length_a   1.000
_cell.length_b   1.000
_cell.length_c   1.000
_cell.angle_alpha   90.00
_cell.angle_beta   90.00
_cell.angle_gamma   90.00
#
_symmetry.space_group_name_H-M   'P 1'
#
loop_
_entity.id
_entity.type
_entity.pdbx_description
1 polymer ?
#
loop_
_entity_poly.entity_id
_entity_poly.type
_entity_poly.pdbx_seq_one_letter_code
_entity_poly.pdbx_strand_id
1 'polypeptide(L)'
;MVTQCAILEDFGLFIVLADKVLYAYHLEALVPTTPGSIHASQTPQRIHGKDVHFFSVGVLHQRTLVIYMKKRGNNDCVFNAVEPVIDKINERPKASGGGLLGLKKNKTEWFRHYKDFSIPDAHDLIFLKAKIAVLCAKGFMIMDLIDYKSVTIPQRDDPNFPYLAKRCDSCRPLGMFRSSDEEFLLCYDEFVWTPIGTNTAMPNRVAPNGEGSYLYYLFAPSSRVTGFWVKEYGIS
;
A
#
# COMPACT_ATOMS: atom_id res chain seq x y z
N MET A 1 2.68 7.34 16.96
CA MET A 1 1.37 6.86 16.45
C MET A 1 1.59 5.93 15.28
N VAL A 2 1.00 4.72 15.33
CA VAL A 2 0.99 3.76 14.22
C VAL A 2 -0.09 4.16 13.22
N THR A 3 0.22 4.15 11.92
CA THR A 3 -0.73 4.56 10.86
C THR A 3 -1.04 3.47 9.85
N GLN A 4 -0.14 2.50 9.65
CA GLN A 4 -0.36 1.35 8.78
C GLN A 4 0.42 0.14 9.30
N CYS A 5 -0.09 -1.05 9.04
CA CYS A 5 0.60 -2.31 9.25
C CYS A 5 0.33 -3.28 8.10
N ALA A 6 1.22 -4.25 7.90
CA ALA A 6 1.04 -5.35 6.96
C ALA A 6 1.88 -6.56 7.36
N ILE A 7 1.49 -7.75 6.92
CA ILE A 7 2.26 -8.99 7.14
C ILE A 7 2.89 -9.43 5.82
N LEU A 8 4.15 -9.87 5.88
CA LEU A 8 4.81 -10.64 4.82
C LEU A 8 4.95 -12.08 5.33
N GLU A 9 3.94 -12.90 5.10
CA GLU A 9 3.80 -14.24 5.69
C GLU A 9 4.97 -15.16 5.30
N ASP A 10 5.31 -15.22 4.01
CA ASP A 10 6.41 -16.02 3.47
C ASP A 10 7.78 -15.68 4.10
N PHE A 11 7.91 -14.49 4.70
CA PHE A 11 9.13 -14.00 5.33
C PHE A 11 9.03 -13.94 6.86
N GLY A 12 7.87 -14.27 7.44
CA GLY A 12 7.62 -14.16 8.87
C GLY A 12 7.82 -12.75 9.41
N LEU A 13 7.46 -11.72 8.64
CA LEU A 13 7.63 -10.31 9.02
C LEU A 13 6.30 -9.57 9.22
N PHE A 14 6.28 -8.68 10.21
CA PHE A 14 5.24 -7.67 10.41
C PHE A 14 5.84 -6.28 10.14
N ILE A 15 5.30 -5.58 9.15
CA ILE A 15 5.74 -4.25 8.71
C ILE A 15 4.86 -3.21 9.38
N VAL A 16 5.48 -2.19 9.99
CA VAL A 16 4.78 -1.15 10.74
C VAL A 16 5.26 0.23 10.30
N LEU A 17 4.32 1.09 9.94
CA LEU A 17 4.57 2.52 9.79
C LEU A 17 4.12 3.24 11.07
N ALA A 18 5.08 3.76 11.81
CA ALA A 18 4.85 4.51 13.04
C ALA A 18 5.66 5.81 13.02
N ASP A 19 5.02 6.94 13.32
CA ASP A 19 5.68 8.25 13.41
C ASP A 19 6.52 8.60 12.16
N LYS A 20 5.99 8.26 10.98
CA LYS A 20 6.64 8.44 9.66
C LYS A 20 7.92 7.61 9.47
N VAL A 21 8.15 6.60 10.30
CA VAL A 21 9.26 5.66 10.23
C VAL A 21 8.73 4.26 9.92
N LEU A 22 9.41 3.56 9.00
CA LEU A 22 9.00 2.22 8.56
C LEU A 22 9.89 1.16 9.21
N TYR A 23 9.26 0.24 9.93
CA TYR A 23 9.88 -0.84 10.68
C TYR A 23 9.44 -2.21 10.18
N ALA A 24 10.29 -3.21 10.38
CA ALA A 24 9.96 -4.62 10.25
C ALA A 24 10.26 -5.34 11.56
N TYR A 25 9.33 -6.17 11.99
CA TYR A 25 9.44 -7.05 13.15
C TYR A 25 9.38 -8.48 12.66
N HIS A 26 10.10 -9.39 13.31
CA HIS A 26 9.75 -10.80 13.17
C HIS A 26 8.38 -11.04 13.79
N LEU A 27 7.53 -11.84 13.14
CA LEU A 27 6.20 -12.15 13.64
C LEU A 27 6.25 -12.88 15.00
N GLU A 28 7.23 -13.75 15.18
CA GLU A 28 7.49 -14.46 16.45
C GLU A 28 7.83 -13.52 17.63
N ALA A 29 8.26 -12.28 17.37
CA ALA A 29 8.48 -11.28 18.42
C ALA A 29 7.16 -10.66 18.93
N LEU A 30 6.10 -10.74 18.14
CA LEU A 30 4.79 -10.17 18.45
C LEU A 30 3.81 -11.24 18.94
N VAL A 31 3.84 -12.40 18.28
CA VAL A 31 3.03 -13.56 18.62
C VAL A 31 3.98 -14.75 18.73
N PRO A 32 4.58 -14.99 19.91
CA PRO A 32 5.49 -16.11 20.10
C PRO A 32 4.69 -17.42 20.04
N THR A 33 4.85 -18.18 18.96
CA THR A 33 4.20 -19.50 18.83
C THR A 33 5.16 -20.64 19.11
N THR A 34 6.46 -20.40 18.93
CA THR A 34 7.51 -21.42 19.12
C THR A 34 8.33 -21.15 20.39
N PRO A 35 8.26 -22.02 21.41
CA PRO A 35 9.09 -21.89 22.61
C PRO A 35 10.58 -21.87 22.27
N GLY A 36 11.29 -20.83 22.72
CA GLY A 36 12.73 -20.69 22.48
C GLY A 36 13.12 -20.16 21.09
N SER A 37 12.17 -19.62 20.31
CA SER A 37 12.47 -18.95 19.04
C SER A 37 13.50 -17.82 19.24
N ILE A 38 14.58 -17.86 18.47
CA ILE A 38 15.62 -16.82 18.46
C ILE A 38 15.10 -15.47 17.95
N HIS A 39 13.93 -15.45 17.33
CA HIS A 39 13.30 -14.26 16.77
C HIS A 39 12.37 -13.58 17.78
N ALA A 40 11.94 -14.27 18.84
CA ALA A 40 10.98 -13.75 19.81
C ALA A 40 11.51 -12.54 20.61
N SER A 41 12.83 -12.38 20.72
CA SER A 41 13.49 -11.30 21.47
C SER A 41 14.24 -10.30 20.58
N GLN A 42 14.10 -10.39 19.25
CA GLN A 42 14.85 -9.51 18.35
C GLN A 42 14.25 -8.11 18.26
N THR A 43 15.14 -7.12 18.23
CA THR A 43 14.74 -5.72 18.02
C THR A 43 14.27 -5.49 16.59
N PRO A 44 13.27 -4.62 16.37
CA PRO A 44 12.81 -4.31 15.02
C PRO A 44 13.90 -3.73 14.13
N GLN A 45 13.84 -4.09 12.86
CA GLN A 45 14.67 -3.52 11.81
C GLN A 45 14.01 -2.27 11.23
N ARG A 46 14.72 -1.14 11.28
CA ARG A 46 14.31 0.09 10.59
C ARG A 46 14.61 0.01 9.09
N ILE A 47 13.57 -0.11 8.27
CA ILE A 47 13.64 -0.09 6.80
C ILE A 47 14.01 1.30 6.33
N HIS A 48 13.22 2.31 6.70
CA HIS A 48 13.47 3.71 6.35
C HIS A 48 13.29 4.61 7.57
N GLY A 49 14.12 5.66 7.67
CA GLY A 49 14.35 6.39 8.90
C GLY A 49 13.37 7.51 9.25
N LYS A 50 12.65 8.08 8.27
CA LYS A 50 11.71 9.20 8.45
C LYS A 50 10.93 9.49 7.16
N ASP A 51 9.96 10.40 7.23
CA ASP A 51 9.24 11.00 6.10
C ASP A 51 8.47 9.99 5.21
N VAL A 52 8.16 8.80 5.73
CA VAL A 52 7.32 7.83 5.05
C VAL A 52 5.85 8.20 5.27
N HIS A 53 5.12 8.46 4.18
CA HIS A 53 3.72 8.86 4.23
C HIS A 53 2.77 7.66 4.28
N PHE A 54 3.01 6.69 3.41
CA PHE A 54 2.31 5.42 3.36
C PHE A 54 3.22 4.34 2.76
N PHE A 55 2.84 3.09 2.92
CA PHE A 55 3.43 1.96 2.20
C PHE A 55 2.34 0.98 1.77
N SER A 56 2.71 0.16 0.77
CA SER A 56 1.91 -0.97 0.31
C SER A 56 2.83 -2.17 0.14
N VAL A 57 2.29 -3.37 0.34
CA VAL A 57 2.98 -4.63 0.12
C VAL A 57 2.26 -5.44 -0.96
N GLY A 58 3.01 -6.20 -1.75
CA GLY A 58 2.42 -7.08 -2.75
C GLY A 58 3.46 -7.79 -3.60
N VAL A 59 2.99 -8.58 -4.56
CA VAL A 59 3.84 -9.41 -5.42
C VAL A 59 3.74 -8.91 -6.85
N LEU A 60 4.89 -8.67 -7.49
CA LEU A 60 5.00 -8.38 -8.92
C LEU A 60 6.05 -9.26 -9.55
N HIS A 61 5.71 -9.94 -10.65
CA HIS A 61 6.64 -10.79 -11.37
C HIS A 61 7.36 -11.80 -10.44
N GLN A 62 6.60 -12.43 -9.55
CA GLN A 62 7.09 -13.38 -8.52
C GLN A 62 8.07 -12.77 -7.50
N ARG A 63 8.09 -11.44 -7.36
CA ARG A 63 8.88 -10.73 -6.36
C ARG A 63 7.96 -10.06 -5.35
N THR A 64 8.12 -10.40 -4.08
CA THR A 64 7.49 -9.69 -2.97
C THR A 64 8.17 -8.34 -2.79
N LEU A 65 7.38 -7.27 -2.77
CA LEU A 65 7.86 -5.89 -2.68
C LEU A 65 7.14 -5.18 -1.55
N VAL A 66 7.91 -4.35 -0.84
CA VAL A 66 7.39 -3.27 0.01
C VAL A 66 7.69 -1.97 -0.72
N ILE A 67 6.64 -1.24 -1.11
CA ILE A 67 6.78 0.07 -1.76
C ILE A 67 6.30 1.13 -0.79
N TYR A 68 7.18 2.08 -0.45
CA TYR A 68 6.84 3.20 0.42
C TYR A 68 7.03 4.54 -0.28
N MET A 69 6.17 5.49 0.07
CA MET A 69 6.14 6.83 -0.51
C MET A 69 6.68 7.87 0.47
N LYS A 70 7.50 8.79 -0.06
CA LYS A 70 7.99 9.98 0.63
C LYS A 70 7.61 11.22 -0.17
N LYS A 71 7.20 12.29 0.49
CA LYS A 71 7.01 13.58 -0.19
C LYS A 71 8.34 14.32 -0.34
N ARG A 72 8.55 14.92 -1.50
CA ARG A 72 9.66 15.83 -1.80
C ARG A 72 9.07 17.14 -2.29
N GLY A 73 9.22 18.22 -1.51
CA GLY A 73 8.54 19.48 -1.82
C GLY A 73 7.01 19.33 -1.74
N ASN A 74 6.28 20.20 -2.45
CA ASN A 74 4.82 20.29 -2.29
C ASN A 74 4.08 19.15 -3.01
N ASN A 75 4.52 18.81 -4.23
CA ASN A 75 3.75 17.92 -5.11
C ASN A 75 4.52 16.66 -5.55
N ASP A 76 5.85 16.56 -5.38
CA ASP A 76 6.56 15.35 -5.80
C ASP A 76 6.43 14.25 -4.75
N CYS A 77 5.98 13.08 -5.17
CA CYS A 77 5.95 11.88 -4.34
C CYS A 77 6.97 10.87 -4.88
N VAL A 78 8.00 10.57 -4.08
CA VAL A 78 9.06 9.63 -4.41
C VAL A 78 8.73 8.28 -3.80
N PHE A 79 8.64 7.26 -4.64
CA PHE A 79 8.40 5.87 -4.27
C PHE A 79 9.70 5.10 -4.26
N ASN A 80 9.88 4.29 -3.22
CA ASN A 80 11.04 3.42 -3.06
C ASN A 80 10.49 1.99 -2.91
N ALA A 81 10.85 1.12 -3.85
CA ALA A 81 10.53 -0.29 -3.82
C ALA A 81 11.72 -1.06 -3.25
N VAL A 82 11.47 -1.86 -2.23
CA VAL A 82 12.46 -2.74 -1.61
C VAL A 82 11.92 -4.16 -1.53
N GLU A 83 12.82 -5.13 -1.56
CA GLU A 83 12.49 -6.54 -1.43
C GLU A 83 13.10 -7.13 -0.15
N PRO A 84 12.38 -8.00 0.58
CA PRO A 84 12.94 -8.72 1.70
C PRO A 84 14.01 -9.73 1.25
N VAL A 85 15.08 -9.86 2.03
CA VAL A 85 16.21 -10.77 1.77
C VAL A 85 16.21 -11.85 2.85
N ILE A 86 15.66 -13.03 2.51
CA ILE A 86 15.39 -14.11 3.48
C ILE A 86 16.66 -14.53 4.25
N ASP A 87 17.81 -14.59 3.58
CA ASP A 87 19.08 -14.95 4.20
C ASP A 87 19.48 -13.95 5.30
N LYS A 88 19.24 -12.65 5.07
CA LYS A 88 19.55 -11.57 6.01
C LYS A 88 18.55 -11.48 7.15
N ILE A 89 17.30 -11.84 6.89
CA ILE A 89 16.23 -11.88 7.90
C ILE A 89 16.51 -12.99 8.91
N ASN A 90 16.98 -14.15 8.44
CA ASN A 90 17.25 -15.31 9.29
C ASN A 90 18.70 -15.38 9.81
N GLU A 91 19.54 -14.39 9.49
CA GLU A 91 20.90 -14.30 9.99
C GLU A 91 20.88 -14.16 11.52
N ARG A 92 21.53 -15.10 12.22
CA ARG A 92 21.63 -15.04 13.68
C ARG A 92 22.37 -13.77 14.09
N PRO A 93 21.85 -12.99 15.06
CA PRO A 93 22.59 -11.88 15.64
C PRO A 93 23.94 -12.40 16.14
N LYS A 94 25.04 -11.93 15.55
CA LYS A 94 26.37 -12.28 16.06
C LYS A 94 26.46 -11.75 17.48
N ALA A 95 26.67 -12.64 18.47
CA ALA A 95 26.96 -12.24 19.82
C ALA A 95 28.12 -11.23 19.77
N SER A 96 27.93 -10.05 20.36
CA SER A 96 28.97 -9.05 20.53
C SER A 96 30.01 -9.61 21.50
N GLY A 97 30.84 -10.53 21.03
CA GLY A 97 31.98 -11.09 21.74
C GLY A 97 33.03 -10.00 21.89
N GLY A 98 33.47 -9.80 23.13
CA GLY A 98 34.34 -8.71 23.56
C GLY A 98 35.56 -8.49 22.67
N GLY A 99 35.68 -7.27 22.18
CA GLY A 99 36.81 -6.81 21.39
C GLY A 99 36.78 -5.29 21.35
N LEU A 100 37.51 -4.67 22.28
CA LEU A 100 37.79 -3.25 22.33
C LEU A 100 38.53 -2.86 21.05
N LEU A 101 37.80 -2.43 20.00
CA LEU A 101 38.26 -1.64 18.85
C LEU A 101 37.04 -1.42 17.96
N GLY A 102 36.49 -0.20 18.00
CA GLY A 102 35.23 0.14 17.36
C GLY A 102 35.24 -0.11 15.87
N LEU A 103 34.14 -0.62 15.31
CA LEU A 103 33.89 -0.61 13.88
C LEU A 103 32.36 -0.77 13.69
N LYS A 104 31.82 0.06 12.79
CA LYS A 104 30.42 0.17 12.32
C LYS A 104 29.51 -0.99 12.77
N LYS A 105 28.41 -0.67 13.47
CA LYS A 105 27.25 -1.57 13.61
C LYS A 105 26.94 -2.12 12.20
N ASN A 106 27.25 -3.39 11.95
CA ASN A 106 26.84 -4.10 10.75
C ASN A 106 25.31 -4.15 10.81
N LYS A 107 24.66 -3.13 10.26
CA LYS A 107 23.22 -3.09 10.12
C LYS A 107 22.89 -4.19 9.13
N THR A 108 22.31 -5.29 9.60
CA THR A 108 21.72 -6.28 8.71
C THR A 108 20.74 -5.55 7.80
N GLU A 109 20.83 -5.77 6.50
CA GLU A 109 19.93 -5.18 5.52
C GLU A 109 18.91 -6.25 5.13
N TRP A 110 17.87 -6.45 5.97
CA TRP A 110 16.74 -7.34 5.67
C TRP A 110 16.02 -6.97 4.38
N PHE A 111 16.21 -5.75 3.88
CA PHE A 111 15.60 -5.27 2.68
C PHE A 111 16.68 -4.76 1.73
N ARG A 112 16.62 -5.21 0.48
CA ARG A 112 17.45 -4.73 -0.62
C ARG A 112 16.65 -3.74 -1.46
N HIS A 113 17.32 -2.69 -1.92
CA HIS A 113 16.75 -1.76 -2.90
C HIS A 113 16.42 -2.46 -4.21
N TYR A 114 15.23 -2.19 -4.76
CA TYR A 114 14.80 -2.72 -6.05
C TYR A 114 14.65 -1.61 -7.09
N LYS A 115 13.84 -0.59 -6.82
CA LYS A 115 13.55 0.48 -7.79
C LYS A 115 13.06 1.75 -7.12
N ASP A 116 13.35 2.90 -7.71
CA ASP A 116 12.76 4.19 -7.34
C ASP A 116 12.04 4.80 -8.53
N PHE A 117 10.95 5.52 -8.24
CA PHE A 117 10.21 6.30 -9.23
C PHE A 117 9.50 7.47 -8.55
N SER A 118 9.10 8.48 -9.32
CA SER A 118 8.42 9.66 -8.80
C SER A 118 7.14 9.93 -9.55
N ILE A 119 6.05 10.17 -8.82
CA ILE A 119 4.74 10.50 -9.37
C ILE A 119 4.25 11.77 -8.65
N PRO A 120 3.76 12.79 -9.37
CA PRO A 120 3.21 13.97 -8.73
C PRO A 120 1.88 13.67 -8.04
N ASP A 121 1.66 14.30 -6.89
CA ASP A 121 0.38 14.33 -6.16
C ASP A 121 -0.24 12.95 -5.94
N ALA A 122 0.59 11.98 -5.55
CA ALA A 122 0.14 10.64 -5.24
C ALA A 122 -0.39 10.52 -3.80
N HIS A 123 -1.37 9.64 -3.64
CA HIS A 123 -2.16 9.49 -2.43
C HIS A 123 -2.12 8.07 -1.87
N ASP A 124 -2.02 7.07 -2.75
CA ASP A 124 -2.00 5.66 -2.39
C ASP A 124 -1.39 4.84 -3.54
N LEU A 125 -1.10 3.56 -3.29
CA LEU A 125 -0.61 2.60 -4.28
C LEU A 125 -1.24 1.22 -4.05
N ILE A 126 -1.76 0.63 -5.13
CA ILE A 126 -2.37 -0.69 -5.13
C ILE A 126 -1.54 -1.62 -6.01
N PHE A 127 -1.24 -2.82 -5.52
CA PHE A 127 -0.65 -3.89 -6.33
C PHE A 127 -1.72 -4.57 -7.17
N LEU A 128 -1.47 -4.73 -8.45
CA LEU A 128 -2.24 -5.55 -9.37
C LEU A 128 -1.44 -6.79 -9.74
N LYS A 129 -2.07 -7.73 -10.46
CA LYS A 129 -1.45 -9.01 -10.83
C LYS A 129 -0.08 -8.85 -11.55
N ALA A 130 0.06 -7.84 -12.40
CA ALA A 130 1.28 -7.61 -13.20
C ALA A 130 1.79 -6.16 -13.16
N LYS A 131 1.03 -5.23 -12.57
CA LYS A 131 1.27 -3.78 -12.60
C LYS A 131 0.94 -3.18 -11.24
N ILE A 132 1.25 -1.90 -11.06
CA ILE A 132 0.72 -1.13 -9.92
C ILE A 132 -0.34 -0.14 -10.41
N ALA A 133 -1.25 0.23 -9.53
CA ALA A 133 -2.12 1.40 -9.69
C ALA A 133 -1.72 2.45 -8.65
N VAL A 134 -1.22 3.59 -9.12
CA VAL A 134 -0.94 4.75 -8.26
C VAL A 134 -2.16 5.66 -8.27
N LEU A 135 -2.72 5.93 -7.10
CA LEU A 135 -3.83 6.85 -6.93
C LEU A 135 -3.24 8.26 -6.84
N CYS A 136 -3.54 9.12 -7.81
CA CYS A 136 -3.04 10.49 -7.86
C CYS A 136 -4.13 11.48 -8.25
N ALA A 137 -3.82 12.79 -8.22
CA ALA A 137 -4.75 13.84 -8.58
C ALA A 137 -5.42 13.65 -9.96
N LYS A 138 -4.78 12.90 -10.87
CA LYS A 138 -5.32 12.65 -12.22
C LYS A 138 -6.24 11.41 -12.31
N GLY A 139 -6.36 10.62 -11.25
CA GLY A 139 -7.10 9.36 -11.22
C GLY A 139 -6.22 8.18 -10.84
N PHE A 140 -6.41 7.04 -11.50
CA PHE A 140 -5.67 5.81 -11.24
C PHE A 140 -4.64 5.61 -12.34
N MET A 141 -3.37 5.83 -12.04
CA MET A 141 -2.27 5.59 -12.98
C MET A 141 -1.83 4.14 -12.89
N ILE A 142 -2.20 3.33 -13.88
CA ILE A 142 -1.77 1.94 -14.02
C ILE A 142 -0.40 1.93 -14.67
N MET A 143 0.63 1.48 -13.95
CA MET A 143 2.03 1.54 -14.38
C MET A 143 2.71 0.18 -14.31
N ASP A 144 3.47 -0.14 -15.35
CA ASP A 144 4.40 -1.27 -15.35
C ASP A 144 5.73 -0.87 -14.69
N LEU A 145 6.17 -1.63 -13.67
CA LEU A 145 7.44 -1.35 -12.99
C LEU A 145 8.66 -1.88 -13.72
N ILE A 146 8.54 -2.52 -14.89
CA ILE A 146 9.67 -2.95 -15.72
C ILE A 146 10.04 -1.81 -16.67
N ASP A 147 9.12 -1.45 -17.56
CA ASP A 147 9.36 -0.49 -18.64
C ASP A 147 8.80 0.92 -18.39
N TYR A 148 8.14 1.13 -17.25
CA TYR A 148 7.52 2.40 -16.84
C TYR A 148 6.41 2.90 -17.77
N LYS A 149 5.87 2.06 -18.66
CA LYS A 149 4.68 2.43 -19.42
C LYS A 149 3.50 2.56 -18.46
N SER A 150 2.73 3.63 -18.64
CA SER A 150 1.56 3.88 -17.83
C SER A 150 0.36 4.35 -18.64
N VAL A 151 -0.82 4.10 -18.09
CA VAL A 151 -2.10 4.63 -18.58
C VAL A 151 -2.87 5.15 -17.37
N THR A 152 -3.52 6.30 -17.50
CA THR A 152 -4.41 6.81 -16.46
C THR A 152 -5.83 6.40 -16.78
N ILE A 153 -6.52 5.82 -15.80
CA ILE A 153 -7.94 5.50 -15.88
C ILE A 153 -8.73 6.28 -14.82
N PRO A 154 -9.99 6.61 -15.11
CA PRO A 154 -10.68 6.41 -16.39
C PRO A 154 -10.14 7.33 -17.51
N GLN A 155 -10.42 6.98 -18.78
CA GLN A 155 -10.10 7.86 -19.91
C GLN A 155 -10.96 9.11 -19.84
N ARG A 156 -10.33 10.28 -19.93
CA ARG A 156 -10.98 11.58 -19.67
C ARG A 156 -11.61 12.19 -20.93
N ASP A 157 -11.20 11.71 -22.09
CA ASP A 157 -11.59 12.13 -23.42
C ASP A 157 -12.61 11.18 -24.07
N ASP A 158 -13.13 10.20 -23.32
CA ASP A 158 -14.17 9.29 -23.82
C ASP A 158 -15.48 10.07 -24.08
N PRO A 159 -15.94 10.16 -25.34
CA PRO A 159 -17.16 10.90 -25.69
C PRO A 159 -18.43 10.28 -25.09
N ASN A 160 -18.40 9.03 -24.64
CA ASN A 160 -19.52 8.42 -23.92
C ASN A 160 -19.66 8.98 -22.49
N PHE A 161 -18.60 9.57 -21.94
CA PHE A 161 -18.56 10.09 -20.57
C PHE A 161 -18.04 11.53 -20.50
N PRO A 162 -18.69 12.51 -21.16
CA PRO A 162 -18.19 13.89 -21.26
C PRO A 162 -18.11 14.63 -19.91
N TYR A 163 -18.82 14.15 -18.88
CA TYR A 163 -18.76 14.71 -17.53
C TYR A 163 -17.57 14.22 -16.70
N LEU A 164 -16.90 13.14 -17.14
CA LEU A 164 -15.96 12.39 -16.31
C LEU A 164 -14.68 13.18 -16.01
N ALA A 165 -14.14 13.90 -17.01
CA ALA A 165 -12.98 14.76 -16.82
C ALA A 165 -13.18 15.75 -15.66
N LYS A 166 -14.31 16.47 -15.66
CA LYS A 166 -14.64 17.44 -14.62
C LYS A 166 -14.76 16.79 -13.25
N ARG A 167 -15.35 15.59 -13.15
CA ARG A 167 -15.44 14.86 -11.87
C ARG A 167 -14.08 14.39 -11.40
N CYS A 168 -13.24 13.84 -12.27
CA CYS A 168 -11.89 13.41 -11.92
C CYS A 168 -10.98 14.56 -11.47
N ASP A 169 -11.23 15.79 -11.93
CA ASP A 169 -10.48 16.98 -11.49
C ASP A 169 -10.94 17.52 -10.13
N SER A 170 -12.21 17.31 -9.76
CA SER A 170 -12.78 17.78 -8.49
C SER A 170 -12.75 16.75 -7.36
N CYS A 171 -12.41 15.49 -7.66
CA CYS A 171 -12.60 14.36 -6.75
C CYS A 171 -11.31 13.56 -6.57
N ARG A 172 -11.08 13.07 -5.36
CA ARG A 172 -9.89 12.27 -5.04
C ARG A 172 -10.16 10.77 -5.19
N PRO A 173 -9.29 10.00 -5.88
CA PRO A 173 -9.40 8.55 -5.88
C PRO A 173 -9.11 7.96 -4.49
N LEU A 174 -9.91 6.97 -4.09
CA LEU A 174 -9.88 6.32 -2.76
C LEU A 174 -9.49 4.85 -2.78
N GLY A 175 -9.84 4.14 -3.86
CA GLY A 175 -9.60 2.70 -3.97
C GLY A 175 -10.06 2.15 -5.31
N MET A 176 -9.53 0.98 -5.66
CA MET A 176 -9.91 0.23 -6.84
C MET A 176 -10.19 -1.21 -6.43
N PHE A 177 -11.33 -1.74 -6.85
CA PHE A 177 -11.80 -3.07 -6.45
C PHE A 177 -12.18 -3.87 -7.69
N ARG A 178 -11.83 -5.15 -7.69
CA ARG A 178 -12.22 -6.05 -8.78
C ARG A 178 -13.68 -6.47 -8.58
N SER A 179 -14.55 -6.16 -9.53
CA SER A 179 -15.97 -6.52 -9.52
C SER A 179 -16.21 -7.86 -10.21
N SER A 180 -15.49 -8.10 -11.32
CA SER A 180 -15.52 -9.34 -12.09
C SER A 180 -14.13 -9.65 -12.62
N ASP A 181 -13.98 -10.70 -13.44
CA ASP A 181 -12.68 -11.03 -13.99
C ASP A 181 -12.08 -9.91 -14.86
N GLU A 182 -12.93 -9.09 -15.48
CA GLU A 182 -12.54 -8.05 -16.44
C GLU A 182 -12.90 -6.64 -15.97
N GLU A 183 -13.63 -6.50 -14.86
CA GLU A 183 -14.14 -5.20 -14.41
C GLU A 183 -13.55 -4.75 -13.08
N PHE A 184 -13.29 -3.44 -13.03
CA PHE A 184 -12.88 -2.74 -11.81
C PHE A 184 -13.89 -1.64 -11.47
N LEU A 185 -14.17 -1.53 -10.18
CA LEU A 185 -14.84 -0.40 -9.55
C LEU A 185 -13.77 0.61 -9.15
N LEU A 186 -13.87 1.82 -9.70
CA LEU A 186 -13.01 2.95 -9.34
C LEU A 186 -13.76 3.84 -8.35
N CYS A 187 -13.33 3.84 -7.10
CA CYS A 187 -13.95 4.62 -6.04
C CYS A 187 -13.24 5.96 -5.89
N TYR A 188 -13.99 7.04 -6.06
CA TYR A 188 -13.64 8.40 -5.68
C TYR A 188 -14.40 8.79 -4.40
N ASP A 189 -13.97 9.87 -3.77
CA ASP A 189 -14.68 10.45 -2.62
C ASP A 189 -16.15 10.78 -2.89
N GLU A 190 -16.48 11.25 -4.09
CA GLU A 190 -17.84 11.68 -4.44
C GLU A 190 -18.58 10.72 -5.42
N PHE A 191 -17.92 9.71 -5.99
CA PHE A 191 -18.56 8.76 -6.92
C PHE A 191 -17.83 7.45 -7.11
N VAL A 192 -18.51 6.50 -7.74
CA VAL A 192 -17.91 5.28 -8.27
C VAL A 192 -18.07 5.28 -9.78
N TRP A 193 -17.04 4.80 -10.47
CA TRP A 193 -17.08 4.62 -11.92
C TRP A 193 -16.71 3.17 -12.29
N THR A 194 -17.38 2.65 -13.30
CA THR A 194 -17.05 1.37 -13.96
C THR A 194 -16.93 1.59 -15.47
N PRO A 195 -16.12 0.80 -16.18
CA PRO A 195 -16.02 0.87 -17.64
C PRO A 195 -17.34 0.67 -18.39
N ILE A 196 -18.31 -0.03 -17.78
CA ILE A 196 -19.61 -0.34 -18.39
C ILE A 196 -20.62 0.81 -18.21
N GLY A 197 -20.18 1.95 -17.65
CA GLY A 197 -20.96 3.19 -17.67
C GLY A 197 -22.07 3.28 -16.62
N THR A 198 -22.02 2.47 -15.56
CA THR A 198 -22.92 2.68 -14.41
C THR A 198 -22.42 3.87 -13.59
N ASN A 199 -22.90 5.06 -13.90
CA ASN A 199 -22.75 6.26 -13.07
C ASN A 199 -23.70 6.15 -11.88
N THR A 200 -23.34 5.31 -10.91
CA THR A 200 -24.10 5.23 -9.67
C THR A 200 -23.52 6.28 -8.73
N ALA A 201 -24.35 7.26 -8.34
CA ALA A 201 -24.01 8.11 -7.20
C ALA A 201 -23.69 7.20 -6.01
N MET A 202 -22.62 7.51 -5.27
CA MET A 202 -22.39 6.86 -3.98
C MET A 202 -23.67 7.05 -3.16
N PRO A 203 -24.34 5.99 -2.67
CA PRO A 203 -25.38 6.18 -1.67
C PRO A 203 -24.74 6.81 -0.43
N ASN A 204 -25.51 7.68 0.23
CA ASN A 204 -25.11 8.52 1.36
C ASN A 204 -24.04 7.89 2.25
N ARG A 205 -22.99 8.68 2.53
CA ARG A 205 -22.04 8.52 3.65
C ARG A 205 -22.83 8.14 4.90
N VAL A 206 -22.79 6.87 5.32
CA VAL A 206 -23.37 6.48 6.60
C VAL A 206 -22.35 6.75 7.71
N ALA A 207 -22.87 7.28 8.82
CA ALA A 207 -22.19 7.77 10.00
C ALA A 207 -20.99 6.91 10.47
N PRO A 208 -20.04 7.51 11.22
CA PRO A 208 -18.96 6.75 11.83
C PRO A 208 -19.56 5.66 12.73
N ASN A 209 -19.32 4.40 12.39
CA ASN A 209 -19.28 3.35 13.40
C ASN A 209 -18.20 3.81 14.37
N GLY A 210 -18.47 3.86 15.68
CA GLY A 210 -17.68 4.56 16.71
C GLY A 210 -16.20 4.14 16.89
N GLU A 211 -15.58 3.53 15.90
CA GLU A 211 -14.22 2.98 15.85
C GLU A 211 -13.40 3.50 14.64
N GLY A 212 -13.87 4.51 13.90
CA GLY A 212 -13.06 5.13 12.83
C GLY A 212 -13.02 4.37 11.49
N SER A 213 -13.89 3.37 11.32
CA SER A 213 -14.07 2.59 10.08
C SER A 213 -15.09 3.25 9.15
N TYR A 214 -14.78 3.37 7.86
CA TYR A 214 -15.72 3.83 6.83
C TYR A 214 -16.27 2.62 6.06
N LEU A 215 -17.59 2.41 6.13
CA LEU A 215 -18.32 1.47 5.29
C LEU A 215 -18.76 2.17 4.00
N TYR A 216 -18.30 1.69 2.86
CA TYR A 216 -18.78 2.16 1.56
C TYR A 216 -19.86 1.20 1.05
N TYR A 217 -21.08 1.70 0.88
CA TYR A 217 -22.18 0.97 0.27
C TYR A 217 -22.22 1.30 -1.22
N LEU A 218 -22.42 0.30 -2.06
CA LEU A 218 -22.73 0.47 -3.48
C LEU A 218 -24.11 -0.17 -3.72
N PHE A 219 -25.12 0.66 -3.96
CA PHE A 219 -26.42 0.18 -4.43
C PHE A 219 -26.38 0.10 -5.95
N ALA A 220 -26.30 -1.11 -6.51
CA ALA A 220 -26.57 -1.30 -7.93
C ALA A 220 -28.07 -1.07 -8.22
N PRO A 221 -28.46 -0.45 -9.35
CA PRO A 221 -29.88 -0.19 -9.69
C PRO A 221 -30.75 -1.45 -9.78
N SER A 222 -30.16 -2.64 -9.92
CA SER A 222 -30.84 -3.92 -10.04
C SER A 222 -30.88 -4.69 -8.72
N SER A 223 -31.44 -4.07 -7.67
CA SER A 223 -32.02 -4.73 -6.47
C SER A 223 -31.22 -5.86 -5.78
N ARG A 224 -29.92 -5.99 -6.03
CA ARG A 224 -29.00 -6.89 -5.34
C ARG A 224 -27.88 -6.04 -4.77
N VAL A 225 -27.80 -5.99 -3.45
CA VAL A 225 -26.60 -5.52 -2.75
C VAL A 225 -25.47 -6.44 -3.19
N THR A 226 -24.52 -5.93 -3.98
CA THR A 226 -23.43 -6.74 -4.57
C THR A 226 -22.19 -6.85 -3.68
N GLY A 227 -22.20 -6.25 -2.49
CA GLY A 227 -21.16 -6.47 -1.50
C GLY A 227 -21.06 -5.35 -0.47
N PHE A 228 -20.54 -5.70 0.70
CA PHE A 228 -20.10 -4.76 1.73
C PHE A 228 -18.59 -4.62 1.57
N TRP A 229 -18.10 -3.39 1.39
CA TRP A 229 -16.67 -3.11 1.39
C TRP A 229 -16.36 -2.29 2.63
N VAL A 230 -15.80 -2.95 3.64
CA VAL A 230 -15.20 -2.29 4.78
C VAL A 230 -13.79 -1.88 4.37
N LYS A 231 -13.50 -0.59 4.34
CA LYS A 231 -12.10 -0.15 4.45
C LYS A 231 -11.80 -0.08 5.94
N GLU A 232 -11.42 -1.21 6.53
CA GLU A 232 -10.94 -1.22 7.91
C GLU A 232 -9.61 -0.46 7.96
N TYR A 233 -9.62 0.72 8.57
CA TYR A 233 -8.42 1.29 9.17
C TYR A 233 -8.30 0.71 10.58
N GLY A 234 -8.15 -0.62 10.67
CA GLY A 234 -8.15 -1.33 11.95
C GLY A 234 -6.77 -1.34 12.60
N ILE A 235 -6.64 -0.63 13.72
CA ILE A 235 -5.88 -1.12 14.88
C ILE A 235 -6.94 -1.75 15.77
N SER A 236 -6.77 -3.04 16.10
CA SER A 236 -7.33 -3.64 17.31
C SER A 236 -6.18 -3.93 18.27
#